data_AF-A0A924UPS2-F1
#
_entry.id   AF-A0A924UPS2-F1
#
_cell.length_a   1.000
_cell.length_b   1.000
_cell.length_c   1.000
_cell.angle_alpha   90.00
_cell.angle_beta   90.00
_cell.angle_gamma   90.00
#
_symmetry.space_group_name_H-M   'P 1'
#
loop_
_entity.id
_entity.type
_entity.pdbx_description
1 polymer ?
#
loop_
_entity_poly.entity_id
_entity_poly.type
_entity_poly.pdbx_seq_one_letter_code
_entity_poly.pdbx_strand_id
1 'polypeptide(L)'
;MLKSINLQRFSVLLFFTFITISCVSKKDVTYFQAASAAADTQPGNASLKYIATIQQGDILQIIVSSLSPEASAMFNPYLPAQATVIQNSQTNNLPPANGYLVDDEGDITLPLVGKIQVASLSTGKATTLITQKLE
;
A
#
# COMPACT_ATOMS: atom_id res chain seq x y z
N MET A 1 70.70 14.95 -29.81
CA MET A 1 69.54 15.84 -29.60
C MET A 1 68.26 15.36 -30.29
N LEU A 2 68.28 14.88 -31.54
CA LEU A 2 67.04 14.43 -32.21
C LEU A 2 66.33 13.22 -31.55
N LYS A 3 67.05 12.34 -30.85
CA LYS A 3 66.49 11.14 -30.20
C LYS A 3 65.62 11.46 -28.97
N SER A 4 65.95 12.49 -28.18
CA SER A 4 65.12 12.90 -27.03
C SER A 4 63.88 13.68 -27.45
N ILE A 5 63.94 14.42 -28.57
CA ILE A 5 62.78 15.11 -29.15
C ILE A 5 61.74 14.12 -29.67
N ASN A 6 62.16 13.03 -30.32
CA ASN A 6 61.24 11.97 -30.75
C ASN A 6 60.65 11.18 -29.56
N LEU A 7 61.43 10.97 -28.49
CA LEU A 7 60.95 10.33 -27.26
C LEU A 7 59.96 11.21 -26.47
N GLN A 8 60.20 12.53 -26.44
CA GLN A 8 59.30 13.49 -25.80
C GLN A 8 58.00 13.64 -26.60
N ARG A 9 58.06 13.63 -27.94
CA ARG A 9 56.87 13.58 -28.81
C ARG A 9 56.07 12.29 -28.63
N PHE A 10 56.75 11.17 -28.49
CA PHE A 10 56.10 9.87 -28.20
C PHE A 10 55.43 9.87 -26.83
N SER A 11 56.06 10.47 -25.81
CA SER A 11 55.49 10.63 -24.47
C SER A 11 54.24 11.53 -24.46
N VAL A 12 54.28 12.65 -25.20
CA VAL A 12 53.11 13.55 -25.35
C VAL A 12 51.97 12.87 -26.10
N LEU A 13 52.28 12.08 -27.14
CA LEU A 13 51.28 11.31 -27.88
C LEU A 13 50.62 10.25 -27.00
N LEU A 14 51.43 9.52 -26.20
CA LEU A 14 50.95 8.51 -25.25
C LEU A 14 50.04 9.13 -24.17
N PHE A 15 50.42 10.29 -23.65
CA PHE A 15 49.62 11.02 -22.66
C PHE A 15 48.28 11.50 -23.24
N PHE A 16 48.27 11.96 -24.49
CA PHE A 16 47.04 12.39 -25.17
C PHE A 16 46.08 11.22 -25.44
N THR A 17 46.61 10.03 -25.77
CA THR A 17 45.80 8.79 -25.88
C THR A 17 45.22 8.35 -24.55
N PHE A 18 45.88 8.62 -23.42
CA PHE A 18 45.37 8.25 -22.10
C PHE A 18 44.14 9.08 -21.68
N ILE A 19 44.08 10.34 -22.11
CA ILE A 19 42.99 11.28 -21.77
C ILE A 19 41.68 10.92 -22.49
N THR A 20 41.72 10.23 -23.64
CA THR A 20 40.52 9.89 -24.41
C THR A 20 39.78 8.64 -23.90
N ILE A 21 40.34 7.91 -22.93
CA ILE A 21 39.75 6.67 -22.37
C ILE A 21 38.58 6.95 -21.42
N SER A 22 38.44 8.18 -20.90
CA SER A 22 37.39 8.52 -19.91
C SER A 22 36.09 9.06 -20.51
N CYS A 23 35.85 8.90 -21.82
CA CYS A 23 34.57 9.27 -22.43
C CYS A 23 33.50 8.22 -22.08
N VAL A 24 33.04 8.22 -20.83
CA VAL A 24 31.94 7.38 -20.37
C VAL A 24 30.64 8.00 -20.86
N SER A 25 29.99 7.36 -21.83
CA SER A 25 28.64 7.74 -22.27
C SER A 25 27.71 7.74 -21.06
N LYS A 26 27.06 8.87 -20.78
CA LYS A 26 26.07 8.99 -19.71
C LYS A 26 24.95 7.98 -20.03
N LYS A 27 24.84 6.92 -19.22
CA LYS A 27 23.64 6.09 -19.22
C LYS A 27 22.55 6.96 -18.61
N ASP A 28 21.57 7.34 -19.42
CA ASP A 28 20.36 7.98 -18.94
C ASP A 28 19.82 7.16 -17.78
N VAL A 29 19.77 7.79 -16.61
CA VAL A 29 19.19 7.25 -15.40
C VAL A 29 17.72 6.98 -15.67
N THR A 30 17.47 5.77 -16.16
CA THR A 30 16.14 5.19 -16.41
C THR A 30 15.54 4.79 -15.07
N TYR A 31 15.53 5.71 -14.10
CA TYR A 31 14.84 5.47 -12.83
C TYR A 31 13.31 5.44 -13.04
N PHE A 32 12.83 5.84 -14.23
CA PHE A 32 11.40 6.01 -14.53
C PHE A 32 10.88 5.41 -15.85
N GLN A 33 11.65 4.65 -16.64
CA GLN A 33 11.10 4.02 -17.88
C GLN A 33 11.13 2.49 -17.92
N ALA A 34 11.36 1.82 -16.79
CA ALA A 34 11.15 0.36 -16.67
C ALA A 34 9.77 0.00 -16.10
N ALA A 35 8.80 0.93 -16.13
CA ALA A 35 7.38 0.60 -15.94
C ALA A 35 6.61 0.52 -17.27
N SER A 36 7.24 0.76 -18.42
CA SER A 36 6.44 1.04 -19.63
C SER A 36 6.98 0.63 -21.00
N ALA A 37 8.14 -0.02 -21.17
CA ALA A 37 8.64 -0.18 -22.56
C ALA A 37 9.49 -1.41 -22.96
N ALA A 38 9.45 -2.59 -22.30
CA ALA A 38 10.06 -3.79 -22.90
C ALA A 38 9.68 -5.18 -22.30
N ALA A 39 8.52 -5.36 -21.68
CA ALA A 39 8.08 -6.70 -21.27
C ALA A 39 6.56 -6.83 -21.32
N ASP A 40 5.99 -6.91 -22.53
CA ASP A 40 4.86 -7.83 -22.79
C ASP A 40 4.48 -7.80 -24.27
N THR A 41 5.15 -8.65 -25.04
CA THR A 41 4.51 -9.26 -26.22
C THR A 41 3.76 -10.49 -25.72
N GLN A 42 2.76 -10.24 -24.89
CA GLN A 42 1.72 -11.18 -24.55
C GLN A 42 0.41 -10.37 -24.64
N PRO A 43 -0.49 -10.63 -25.61
CA PRO A 43 -1.84 -10.10 -25.55
C PRO A 43 -2.57 -10.90 -24.47
N GLY A 44 -2.18 -10.69 -23.22
CA GLY A 44 -2.57 -11.50 -22.09
C GLY A 44 -2.65 -10.60 -20.88
N ASN A 45 -3.88 -10.20 -20.57
CA ASN A 45 -4.29 -9.55 -19.34
C ASN A 45 -4.07 -8.04 -19.32
N ALA A 46 -5.06 -7.35 -19.90
CA ALA A 46 -5.53 -6.05 -19.43
C ALA A 46 -5.26 -5.90 -17.93
N SER A 47 -4.58 -4.82 -17.54
CA SER A 47 -4.48 -4.30 -16.17
C SER A 47 -5.28 -5.13 -15.17
N LEU A 48 -4.68 -6.21 -14.66
CA LEU A 48 -5.33 -7.02 -13.62
C LEU A 48 -5.39 -6.10 -12.42
N LYS A 49 -6.50 -5.37 -12.30
CA LYS A 49 -6.77 -4.43 -11.23
C LYS A 49 -6.61 -5.24 -9.96
N TYR A 50 -5.52 -5.01 -9.23
CA TYR A 50 -5.33 -5.62 -7.93
C TYR A 50 -6.49 -5.14 -7.04
N ILE A 51 -7.37 -6.05 -6.68
CA ILE A 51 -8.46 -5.78 -5.74
C ILE A 51 -7.99 -6.34 -4.41
N ALA A 52 -7.66 -5.44 -3.48
CA ALA A 52 -7.39 -5.84 -2.11
C ALA A 52 -8.61 -6.58 -1.55
N THR A 53 -8.35 -7.73 -0.93
CA THR A 53 -9.35 -8.56 -0.28
C THR A 53 -9.08 -8.58 1.22
N ILE A 54 -10.15 -8.71 1.99
CA ILE A 54 -10.12 -8.77 3.45
C ILE A 54 -9.44 -10.08 3.88
N GLN A 55 -8.55 -9.99 4.86
CA GLN A 55 -7.80 -11.10 5.42
C GLN A 55 -8.08 -11.26 6.93
N GLN A 56 -7.74 -12.44 7.46
CA GLN A 56 -7.79 -12.70 8.90
C GLN A 56 -6.85 -11.75 9.64
N GLY A 57 -7.28 -11.25 10.79
CA GLY A 57 -6.54 -10.26 11.56
C GLY A 57 -6.73 -8.81 11.09
N ASP A 58 -7.43 -8.56 9.98
CA ASP A 58 -7.80 -7.20 9.60
C ASP A 58 -8.80 -6.60 10.60
N ILE A 59 -8.72 -5.30 10.83
CA ILE A 59 -9.70 -4.55 11.61
C ILE A 59 -10.53 -3.71 10.65
N LEU A 60 -11.80 -4.07 10.50
CA LEU A 60 -12.73 -3.40 9.59
C LEU A 60 -13.48 -2.29 10.31
N GLN A 61 -13.37 -1.07 9.80
CA GLN A 61 -14.23 0.02 10.21
C GLN A 61 -15.57 -0.07 9.47
N ILE A 62 -16.64 -0.36 10.21
CA ILE A 62 -18.00 -0.44 9.68
C ILE A 62 -18.83 0.64 10.36
N ILE A 63 -19.43 1.51 9.54
CA ILE A 63 -20.28 2.61 10.00
C ILE A 63 -21.65 2.40 9.37
N VAL A 64 -22.66 2.17 10.21
CA VAL A 64 -24.06 1.98 9.80
C VAL A 64 -24.85 3.24 10.11
N SER A 65 -25.39 3.89 9.09
CA SER A 65 -26.30 5.03 9.28
C SER A 65 -27.75 4.60 9.11
N SER A 66 -28.62 5.11 9.98
CA SER A 66 -30.07 4.90 9.94
C SER A 66 -30.80 6.23 10.13
N LEU A 67 -32.09 6.27 9.76
CA LEU A 67 -32.98 7.41 10.03
C LEU A 67 -33.22 7.61 11.53
N SER A 68 -33.10 6.53 12.32
CA SER A 68 -33.13 6.61 13.79
C SER A 68 -31.69 6.75 14.32
N PRO A 69 -31.40 7.81 15.10
CA PRO A 69 -30.13 7.97 15.80
C PRO A 69 -29.86 6.83 16.78
N GLU A 70 -30.89 6.33 17.45
CA GLU A 70 -30.80 5.23 18.40
C GLU A 70 -30.38 3.93 17.71
N ALA A 71 -30.98 3.61 16.57
CA ALA A 71 -30.58 2.46 15.76
C ALA A 71 -29.12 2.59 15.27
N SER A 72 -28.72 3.79 14.82
CA SER A 72 -27.35 4.05 14.40
C SER A 72 -26.33 3.87 15.54
N ALA A 73 -26.70 4.23 16.78
CA ALA A 73 -25.84 4.06 17.95
C ALA A 73 -25.62 2.57 18.30
N MET A 74 -26.63 1.72 18.10
CA MET A 74 -26.54 0.28 18.42
C MET A 74 -25.54 -0.46 17.52
N PHE A 75 -25.41 -0.06 16.25
CA PHE A 75 -24.50 -0.69 15.29
C PHE A 75 -23.11 -0.07 15.25
N ASN A 76 -22.91 1.08 15.88
CA ASN A 76 -21.65 1.83 15.86
C ASN A 76 -21.06 2.06 17.27
N PRO A 77 -20.81 1.00 18.08
CA PRO A 77 -20.39 1.14 19.47
C PRO A 77 -19.01 1.79 19.65
N TYR A 78 -18.17 1.76 18.62
CA TYR A 78 -16.81 2.32 18.64
C TYR A 78 -16.68 3.68 17.97
N LEU A 79 -17.78 4.24 17.45
CA LEU A 79 -17.76 5.66 17.15
C LEU A 79 -17.61 6.39 18.48
N PRO A 80 -16.71 7.38 18.60
CA PRO A 80 -16.78 8.27 19.72
C PRO A 80 -18.16 8.94 19.63
N ALA A 81 -19.11 8.43 20.40
CA ALA A 81 -20.10 9.30 21.00
C ALA A 81 -19.30 10.48 21.52
N GLN A 82 -19.84 11.68 21.39
CA GLN A 82 -19.31 12.83 22.10
C GLN A 82 -19.38 12.52 23.61
N ALA A 83 -18.40 11.77 24.08
CA ALA A 83 -18.26 11.25 25.42
C ALA A 83 -17.04 11.97 25.92
N THR A 84 -17.32 13.08 26.59
CA THR A 84 -16.88 13.26 27.95
C THR A 84 -15.64 12.46 28.26
N VAL A 85 -14.50 13.12 28.11
CA VAL A 85 -13.33 12.99 28.96
C VAL A 85 -13.62 12.12 30.19
N ILE A 86 -13.44 10.80 30.07
CA ILE A 86 -13.14 9.98 31.23
C ILE A 86 -11.63 10.09 31.39
N GLN A 87 -11.24 11.23 31.95
CA GLN A 87 -10.09 11.29 32.82
C GLN A 87 -10.28 10.19 33.86
N ASN A 88 -9.48 9.14 33.76
CA ASN A 88 -8.76 8.51 34.87
C ASN A 88 -8.39 7.09 34.48
N SER A 89 -7.19 6.89 33.95
CA SER A 89 -6.36 5.70 34.15
C SER A 89 -5.05 5.91 33.40
N GLN A 90 -4.02 6.28 34.15
CA GLN A 90 -2.63 6.20 33.70
C GLN A 90 -2.28 4.73 33.43
N THR A 91 -2.52 4.28 32.21
CA THR A 91 -1.94 3.03 31.68
C THR A 91 -1.52 3.31 30.24
N ASN A 92 -0.31 2.90 29.87
CA ASN A 92 0.26 3.01 28.53
C ASN A 92 -0.47 2.06 27.54
N ASN A 93 -1.79 2.08 27.52
CA ASN A 93 -2.58 1.27 26.62
C ASN A 93 -2.76 2.10 25.35
N LEU A 94 -2.18 1.62 24.25
CA LEU A 94 -2.52 2.13 22.92
C LEU A 94 -4.05 2.23 22.81
N PRO A 95 -4.59 3.31 22.22
CA PRO A 95 -6.03 3.42 22.02
C PRO A 95 -6.52 2.15 21.32
N PRO A 96 -7.56 1.47 21.86
CA PRO A 96 -8.09 0.28 21.23
C PRO A 96 -8.44 0.62 19.78
N ALA A 97 -7.95 -0.20 18.84
CA ALA A 97 -8.26 -0.04 17.44
C ALA A 97 -9.79 -0.16 17.28
N ASN A 98 -10.44 0.97 16.98
CA ASN A 98 -11.89 1.04 16.84
C ASN A 98 -12.31 0.30 15.55
N GLY A 99 -12.99 -0.83 15.68
CA GLY A 99 -13.48 -1.61 14.52
C GLY A 99 -13.81 -3.06 14.86
N TYR A 100 -14.17 -3.82 13.83
CA TYR A 100 -14.49 -5.24 13.92
C TYR A 100 -13.31 -6.07 13.42
N LEU A 101 -12.71 -6.85 14.33
CA LEU A 101 -11.65 -7.79 13.99
C LEU A 101 -12.20 -8.93 13.15
N VAL A 102 -11.52 -9.26 12.06
CA VAL A 102 -11.73 -10.49 11.29
C VAL A 102 -11.06 -11.63 12.05
N ASP A 103 -11.85 -12.54 12.59
CA ASP A 103 -11.36 -13.69 13.37
C ASP A 103 -10.61 -14.72 12.51
N ASP A 104 -10.06 -15.75 13.15
CA ASP A 104 -9.29 -16.81 12.50
C ASP A 104 -10.15 -17.66 11.54
N GLU A 105 -11.48 -17.63 11.69
CA GLU A 105 -12.42 -18.23 10.74
C GLU A 105 -12.73 -17.31 9.56
N GLY A 106 -12.30 -16.04 9.61
CA GLY A 106 -12.55 -15.04 8.58
C GLY A 106 -13.90 -14.32 8.71
N ASP A 107 -14.50 -14.37 9.90
CA ASP A 107 -15.76 -13.73 10.23
C ASP A 107 -15.55 -12.41 11.00
N ILE A 108 -16.49 -11.49 10.86
CA ILE A 108 -16.70 -10.39 11.80
C ILE A 108 -17.97 -10.63 12.60
N THR A 109 -18.02 -10.13 13.84
CA THR A 109 -19.24 -10.20 14.67
C THR A 109 -19.85 -8.81 14.82
N LEU A 110 -20.95 -8.54 14.12
CA LEU A 110 -21.72 -7.30 14.25
C LEU A 110 -22.77 -7.43 15.37
N PRO A 111 -23.02 -6.38 16.17
CA PRO A 111 -24.12 -6.35 17.13
C PRO A 111 -25.45 -6.62 16.42
N LEU A 112 -26.34 -7.39 17.05
CA LEU A 112 -27.68 -7.76 16.57
C LEU A 112 -27.73 -8.64 15.30
N VAL A 113 -26.75 -8.54 14.39
CA VAL A 113 -26.67 -9.36 13.17
C VAL A 113 -25.93 -10.68 13.41
N GLY A 114 -24.90 -10.67 14.26
CA GLY A 114 -24.06 -11.83 14.56
C GLY A 114 -22.86 -11.98 13.62
N LYS A 115 -22.40 -13.22 13.44
CA LYS A 115 -21.22 -13.55 12.61
C LYS A 115 -21.49 -13.39 11.11
N ILE A 116 -20.54 -12.79 10.40
CA ILE A 116 -20.59 -12.58 8.95
C ILE A 116 -19.22 -12.89 8.36
N GLN A 117 -19.16 -13.86 7.44
CA GLN A 117 -17.96 -14.20 6.70
C GLN A 117 -17.59 -13.09 5.71
N VAL A 118 -16.42 -12.49 5.92
CA VAL A 118 -15.91 -11.37 5.09
C VAL A 118 -14.54 -11.63 4.47
N ALA A 119 -13.82 -12.66 4.93
CA ALA A 119 -12.54 -13.04 4.36
C ALA A 119 -12.63 -13.31 2.85
N SER A 120 -11.57 -12.97 2.12
CA SER A 120 -11.47 -13.05 0.65
C SER A 120 -12.48 -12.18 -0.13
N LEU A 121 -13.38 -11.45 0.54
CA LEU A 121 -14.22 -10.46 -0.12
C LEU A 121 -13.43 -9.17 -0.33
N SER A 122 -13.73 -8.48 -1.43
CA SER A 122 -13.35 -7.07 -1.53
C SER A 122 -14.22 -6.24 -0.61
N THR A 123 -13.73 -5.08 -0.18
CA THR A 123 -14.50 -4.16 0.67
C THR A 123 -15.88 -3.87 0.09
N GLY A 124 -15.99 -3.66 -1.23
CA GLY A 124 -17.29 -3.43 -1.88
C GLY A 124 -18.25 -4.61 -1.80
N LYS A 125 -17.76 -5.85 -1.96
CA LYS A 125 -18.59 -7.06 -1.80
C LYS A 125 -19.02 -7.26 -0.35
N ALA A 126 -18.11 -7.01 0.60
CA ALA A 126 -18.43 -7.05 2.02
C ALA A 126 -19.48 -6.01 2.40
N THR A 127 -19.40 -4.79 1.87
CA THR A 127 -20.43 -3.76 2.05
C THR A 127 -21.80 -4.25 1.58
N THR A 128 -21.90 -4.78 0.36
CA THR A 128 -23.18 -5.32 -0.15
C THR A 128 -23.73 -6.44 0.73
N LEU A 129 -22.87 -7.37 1.17
CA LEU A 129 -23.27 -8.46 2.05
C LEU A 129 -23.80 -7.95 3.40
N ILE A 130 -23.10 -6.99 4.02
CA ILE A 130 -23.50 -6.41 5.31
C ILE A 130 -24.81 -5.65 5.16
N THR A 131 -24.99 -4.87 4.09
CA THR A 131 -26.25 -4.17 3.82
C THR A 131 -27.41 -5.16 3.70
N GLN A 132 -27.25 -6.24 2.94
CA GLN A 132 -28.29 -7.27 2.81
C GLN A 132 -28.66 -7.94 4.15
N LYS A 133 -27.72 -8.02 5.10
CA LYS A 133 -27.95 -8.60 6.43
C LYS A 133 -28.65 -7.64 7.39
N LEU A 134 -28.66 -6.35 7.08
CA LEU A 134 -29.26 -5.28 7.90
C LEU A 134 -30.69 -4.91 7.45
N GLU A 135 -31.10 -5.33 6.25
CA GLU A 135 -32.49 -5.27 5.76
C GLU A 135 -33.38 -6.34 6.41
#